data_AF-A0AAE3SIA5-F1
#
_entry.id   AF-A0AAE3SIA5-F1
#
_cell.length_a   1.000
_cell.length_b   1.000
_cell.length_c   1.000
_cell.angle_alpha   90.00
_cell.angle_beta   90.00
_cell.angle_gamma   90.00
#
_symmetry.space_group_name_H-M   'P 1'
#
loop_
_entity.id
_entity.type
_entity.pdbx_description
1 polymer ?
#
loop_
_entity_poly.entity_id
_entity_poly.type
_entity_poly.pdbx_seq_one_letter_code
_entity_poly.pdbx_strand_id
1 'polypeptide(L)'
;MYSKLLKTILTCIAICIVQNVISQEALNEVDFKKIANSDKKLKKADAVVSKADKYTTQVENLKNDGSVRVRKIQKLETKANKIIIKSSSYYKDGYGKKYKTYEGVVKREIKSGGLNEGAVSKGEVARDLYKIGRKWRRKSNGQSNVDKGVEYLYKANEEEGKAIEKLVGILEGVRVVEEVEEVAVAVDTVQQPTDTVAQVLPVPVVAELVVDSIPDVVQDSIAFVSLDTLSVIPEIKDTLYLAEKDTLNEAPIVETPEVAGMETATPVEISSPVEEMLEEEPIEEPAEENFSTYFTVQFLADKNPVPKEKIASLYGGSHEIIKHEGEGWFRYSFGKFADIDKAKQALSESGANGYVVAYHNDVRISTRKALELMAEE
;
A
#
# COMPACT_ATOMS: atom_id res chain seq x y z
N MET A 1 24.86 -9.57 -43.86
CA MET A 1 24.77 -8.95 -42.52
C MET A 1 23.35 -8.97 -41.96
N TYR A 2 22.33 -8.58 -42.73
CA TYR A 2 20.91 -8.57 -42.32
C TYR A 2 20.33 -9.91 -41.86
N SER A 3 20.72 -11.04 -42.47
CA SER A 3 20.24 -12.38 -42.07
C SER A 3 20.65 -12.79 -40.64
N LYS A 4 21.84 -12.37 -40.17
CA LYS A 4 22.28 -12.65 -38.80
C LYS A 4 21.53 -11.80 -37.78
N LEU A 5 21.27 -10.53 -38.11
CA LEU A 5 20.53 -9.58 -37.27
C LEU A 5 19.05 -10.01 -37.11
N LEU A 6 18.42 -10.44 -38.20
CA LEU A 6 17.03 -10.91 -38.18
C LEU A 6 16.85 -12.17 -37.32
N LYS A 7 17.79 -13.11 -37.41
CA LYS A 7 17.80 -14.31 -36.55
C LYS A 7 17.98 -13.96 -35.08
N THR A 8 18.83 -12.97 -34.74
CA THR A 8 19.00 -12.53 -33.35
C THR A 8 17.73 -11.87 -32.81
N ILE A 9 17.06 -11.04 -33.62
CA ILE A 9 15.82 -10.37 -33.24
C ILE A 9 14.69 -11.40 -33.04
N LEU A 10 14.55 -12.38 -33.95
CA LEU A 10 13.56 -13.46 -33.83
C LEU A 10 13.80 -14.34 -32.61
N THR A 11 15.06 -14.68 -32.29
CA THR A 11 15.36 -15.43 -31.07
C THR A 11 15.07 -14.60 -29.82
N CYS A 12 15.37 -13.30 -29.79
CA CYS A 12 15.03 -12.44 -28.66
C CYS A 12 13.51 -12.32 -28.48
N ILE A 13 12.74 -12.18 -29.56
CA ILE A 13 11.27 -12.12 -29.50
C ILE A 13 10.69 -13.45 -29.01
N ALA A 14 11.19 -14.59 -29.50
CA ALA A 14 10.77 -15.91 -29.03
C ALA A 14 11.08 -16.11 -27.53
N ILE A 15 12.25 -15.69 -27.06
CA ILE A 15 12.63 -15.73 -25.64
C ILE A 15 11.71 -14.83 -24.80
N CYS A 16 11.38 -13.62 -25.26
CA CYS A 16 10.47 -12.73 -24.56
C CYS A 16 9.02 -13.26 -24.50
N ILE A 17 8.54 -13.93 -25.56
CA ILE A 17 7.20 -14.54 -25.56
C ILE A 17 7.16 -15.73 -24.60
N VAL A 18 8.19 -16.59 -24.63
CA VAL A 18 8.30 -17.76 -23.75
C VAL A 18 8.39 -17.34 -22.28
N GLN A 19 9.19 -16.30 -21.94
CA GLN A 19 9.28 -15.77 -20.57
C GLN A 19 7.94 -15.21 -20.05
N ASN A 20 7.08 -14.69 -20.92
CA ASN A 20 5.79 -14.10 -20.53
C ASN A 20 4.68 -15.15 -20.34
N VAL A 21 4.73 -16.26 -21.07
CA VAL A 21 3.80 -17.40 -20.89
C VAL A 21 4.13 -18.18 -19.62
N ILE A 22 5.42 -18.25 -19.28
CA ILE A 22 5.95 -19.08 -18.19
C ILE A 22 5.58 -18.58 -16.77
N SER A 23 5.20 -17.31 -16.61
CA SER A 23 4.82 -16.76 -15.30
C SER A 23 3.36 -17.00 -14.90
N GLN A 24 2.53 -17.64 -15.75
CA GLN A 24 1.07 -17.68 -15.56
C GLN A 24 0.53 -18.86 -14.74
N GLU A 25 1.30 -19.93 -14.51
CA GLU A 25 0.76 -21.12 -13.81
C GLU A 25 0.66 -20.94 -12.29
N ALA A 26 1.64 -20.31 -11.64
CA ALA A 26 1.62 -20.07 -10.18
C ALA A 26 0.74 -18.88 -9.77
N LEU A 27 0.53 -17.92 -10.70
CA LEU A 27 -0.23 -16.70 -10.45
C LEU A 27 -1.66 -16.87 -10.96
N ASN A 28 -2.64 -16.82 -10.05
CA ASN A 28 -4.04 -16.75 -10.47
C ASN A 28 -4.39 -15.35 -11.00
N GLU A 29 -5.52 -15.24 -11.72
CA GLU A 29 -6.00 -13.97 -12.29
C GLU A 29 -6.14 -12.85 -11.23
N VAL A 30 -6.55 -13.23 -10.02
CA VAL A 30 -6.69 -12.30 -8.89
C VAL A 30 -5.35 -11.68 -8.49
N ASP A 31 -4.28 -12.47 -8.48
CA ASP A 31 -2.94 -12.02 -8.14
C ASP A 31 -2.33 -11.17 -9.25
N PHE A 32 -2.56 -11.51 -10.52
CA PHE A 32 -2.23 -10.63 -11.65
C PHE A 32 -2.90 -9.26 -11.53
N LYS A 33 -4.18 -9.22 -11.20
CA LYS A 33 -4.92 -7.96 -11.00
C LYS A 33 -4.33 -7.13 -9.86
N LYS A 34 -3.93 -7.77 -8.75
CA LYS A 34 -3.27 -7.10 -7.61
C LYS A 34 -1.88 -6.56 -8.00
N ILE A 35 -1.08 -7.34 -8.72
CA ILE A 35 0.24 -6.91 -9.21
C ILE A 35 0.08 -5.73 -10.17
N ALA A 36 -0.81 -5.82 -11.16
CA ALA A 36 -1.06 -4.73 -12.11
C ALA A 36 -1.53 -3.44 -11.43
N ASN A 37 -2.37 -3.55 -10.39
CA ASN A 37 -2.78 -2.39 -9.59
C ASN A 37 -1.62 -1.79 -8.78
N SER A 38 -0.70 -2.62 -8.31
CA SER A 38 0.52 -2.18 -7.63
C SER A 38 1.48 -1.49 -8.59
N ASP A 39 1.63 -2.02 -9.81
CA ASP A 39 2.46 -1.41 -10.87
C ASP A 39 1.89 -0.07 -11.34
N LYS A 40 0.56 0.08 -11.41
CA LYS A 40 -0.06 1.40 -11.64
C LYS A 40 0.32 2.43 -10.58
N LYS A 41 0.54 2.01 -9.32
CA LYS A 41 0.98 2.91 -8.25
C LYS A 41 2.46 3.26 -8.39
N LEU A 42 3.30 2.28 -8.73
CA LEU A 42 4.73 2.52 -9.01
C LEU A 42 4.91 3.48 -10.18
N LYS A 43 4.21 3.26 -11.31
CA LYS A 43 4.22 4.18 -12.46
C LYS A 43 3.79 5.60 -12.10
N LYS A 44 2.79 5.74 -11.21
CA LYS A 44 2.39 7.06 -10.69
C LYS A 44 3.49 7.69 -9.83
N ALA A 45 4.19 6.90 -9.02
CA ALA A 45 5.33 7.38 -8.24
C ALA A 45 6.44 7.87 -9.16
N ASP A 46 6.80 7.09 -10.19
CA ASP A 46 7.81 7.45 -11.19
C ASP A 46 7.45 8.73 -11.94
N ALA A 47 6.18 8.89 -12.34
CA ALA A 47 5.67 10.10 -12.98
C ALA A 47 5.68 11.34 -12.06
N VAL A 48 5.66 11.15 -10.74
CA VAL A 48 5.85 12.24 -9.78
C VAL A 48 7.34 12.56 -9.65
N VAL A 49 8.21 11.53 -9.55
CA VAL A 49 9.66 11.71 -9.46
C VAL A 49 10.23 12.38 -10.69
N SER A 50 9.74 12.08 -11.89
CA SER A 50 10.21 12.72 -13.13
C SER A 50 10.00 14.25 -13.15
N LYS A 51 9.08 14.78 -12.35
CA LYS A 51 8.91 16.23 -12.17
C LYS A 51 10.05 16.85 -11.36
N ALA A 52 10.72 16.06 -10.52
CA ALA A 52 11.90 16.48 -9.77
C ALA A 52 13.12 16.67 -10.68
N ASP A 53 13.21 15.91 -11.78
CA ASP A 53 14.35 15.96 -12.72
C ASP A 53 14.56 17.36 -13.30
N LYS A 54 13.47 18.10 -13.56
CA LYS A 54 13.54 19.50 -14.01
C LYS A 54 14.35 20.37 -13.04
N TYR A 55 14.22 20.14 -11.72
CA TYR A 55 14.91 20.93 -10.71
C TYR A 55 16.34 20.44 -10.49
N THR A 56 16.60 19.14 -10.58
CA THR A 56 17.97 18.60 -10.47
C THR A 56 18.84 19.07 -11.64
N THR A 57 18.33 19.05 -12.88
CA THR A 57 19.05 19.62 -14.04
C THR A 57 19.34 21.11 -13.87
N GLN A 58 18.41 21.90 -13.29
CA GLN A 58 18.67 23.31 -13.00
C GLN A 58 19.75 23.51 -11.94
N VAL A 59 19.81 22.63 -10.94
CA VAL A 59 20.85 22.64 -9.91
C VAL A 59 22.22 22.32 -10.53
N GLU A 60 22.29 21.30 -11.38
CA GLU A 60 23.52 20.91 -12.10
C GLU A 60 24.02 22.03 -13.00
N ASN A 61 23.15 22.64 -13.80
CA ASN A 61 23.52 23.78 -14.65
C ASN A 61 24.08 24.96 -13.81
N LEU A 62 23.43 25.30 -12.69
CA LEU A 62 23.92 26.37 -11.81
C LEU A 62 25.25 26.05 -11.14
N LYS A 63 25.50 24.76 -10.84
CA LYS A 63 26.79 24.30 -10.30
C LYS A 63 27.90 24.39 -11.36
N ASN A 64 27.58 24.02 -12.61
CA ASN A 64 28.51 24.04 -13.74
C ASN A 64 28.86 25.45 -14.22
N ASP A 65 27.92 26.40 -14.14
CA ASP A 65 28.14 27.81 -14.52
C ASP A 65 29.17 28.54 -13.62
N GLY A 66 29.63 27.92 -12.52
CA GLY A 66 30.53 28.53 -11.54
C GLY A 66 29.88 29.68 -10.75
N SER A 67 28.60 29.99 -11.00
CA SER A 67 27.86 31.03 -10.29
C SER A 67 27.45 30.51 -8.92
N VAL A 68 28.13 30.99 -7.87
CA VAL A 68 27.89 30.60 -6.46
C VAL A 68 26.59 31.22 -5.94
N ARG A 69 25.45 30.82 -6.52
CA ARG A 69 24.10 31.19 -6.04
C ARG A 69 23.60 30.14 -5.06
N VAL A 70 24.32 29.94 -3.96
CA VAL A 70 24.05 28.90 -2.94
C VAL A 70 22.59 28.87 -2.53
N ARG A 71 21.99 30.04 -2.23
CA ARG A 71 20.57 30.14 -1.84
C ARG A 71 19.61 29.67 -2.94
N LYS A 72 19.93 29.90 -4.22
CA LYS A 72 19.09 29.46 -5.34
C LYS A 72 19.17 27.94 -5.52
N ILE A 73 20.38 27.38 -5.44
CA ILE A 73 20.63 25.93 -5.48
C ILE A 73 19.84 25.23 -4.38
N GLN A 74 20.00 25.67 -3.12
CA GLN A 74 19.28 25.09 -1.97
C GLN A 74 17.75 25.14 -2.14
N LYS A 75 17.22 26.25 -2.67
CA LYS A 75 15.77 26.37 -2.96
C LYS A 75 15.30 25.37 -4.00
N LEU A 76 16.09 25.10 -5.03
CA LEU A 76 15.77 24.13 -6.08
C LEU A 76 15.89 22.69 -5.56
N GLU A 77 16.94 22.37 -4.81
CA GLU A 77 17.12 21.08 -4.14
C GLU A 77 15.95 20.79 -3.18
N THR A 78 15.54 21.78 -2.38
CA THR A 78 14.36 21.65 -1.49
C THR A 78 13.08 21.38 -2.28
N LYS A 79 12.91 21.98 -3.47
CA LYS A 79 11.75 21.72 -4.34
C LYS A 79 11.76 20.31 -4.90
N ALA A 80 12.92 19.85 -5.40
CA ALA A 80 13.10 18.48 -5.88
C ALA A 80 12.78 17.47 -4.76
N ASN A 81 13.34 17.68 -3.56
CA ASN A 81 13.17 16.78 -2.43
C ASN A 81 11.72 16.72 -1.93
N LYS A 82 11.00 17.85 -1.92
CA LYS A 82 9.56 17.84 -1.63
C LYS A 82 8.76 16.98 -2.61
N ILE A 83 9.10 17.00 -3.89
CA ILE A 83 8.44 16.16 -4.91
C ILE A 83 8.73 14.67 -4.66
N ILE A 84 9.98 14.32 -4.34
CA ILE A 84 10.37 12.95 -4.01
C ILE A 84 9.66 12.46 -2.73
N ILE A 85 9.54 13.31 -1.71
CA ILE A 85 8.79 12.97 -0.49
C ILE A 85 7.31 12.74 -0.81
N LYS A 86 6.70 13.53 -1.71
CA LYS A 86 5.31 13.30 -2.15
C LYS A 86 5.13 11.97 -2.88
N SER A 87 6.13 11.49 -3.64
CA SER A 87 6.03 10.20 -4.32
C SER A 87 6.16 9.00 -3.36
N SER A 88 6.69 9.21 -2.15
CA SER A 88 6.95 8.15 -1.16
C SER A 88 5.73 7.32 -0.78
N SER A 89 4.54 7.93 -0.73
CA SER A 89 3.28 7.24 -0.43
C SER A 89 2.90 6.24 -1.51
N TYR A 90 3.08 6.60 -2.79
CA TYR A 90 2.82 5.74 -3.93
C TYR A 90 3.80 4.56 -3.98
N TYR A 91 5.10 4.79 -3.72
CA TYR A 91 6.07 3.72 -3.62
C TYR A 91 5.75 2.77 -2.46
N LYS A 92 5.47 3.30 -1.26
CA LYS A 92 5.10 2.51 -0.08
C LYS A 92 3.90 1.61 -0.36
N ASP A 93 2.88 2.13 -1.02
CA ASP A 93 1.68 1.37 -1.38
C ASP A 93 1.96 0.34 -2.49
N GLY A 94 2.71 0.74 -3.52
CA GLY A 94 3.07 -0.11 -4.66
C GLY A 94 3.92 -1.31 -4.23
N TYR A 95 5.09 -1.05 -3.64
CA TYR A 95 5.98 -2.09 -3.14
C TYR A 95 5.29 -2.96 -2.10
N GLY A 96 4.57 -2.36 -1.14
CA GLY A 96 3.92 -3.11 -0.06
C GLY A 96 2.83 -4.06 -0.55
N LYS A 97 2.03 -3.68 -1.55
CA LYS A 97 1.01 -4.56 -2.15
C LYS A 97 1.62 -5.62 -3.05
N LYS A 98 2.63 -5.25 -3.86
CA LYS A 98 3.32 -6.17 -4.77
C LYS A 98 4.05 -7.25 -3.99
N TYR A 99 4.82 -6.87 -2.95
CA TYR A 99 5.48 -7.80 -2.03
C TYR A 99 4.49 -8.80 -1.40
N LYS A 100 3.40 -8.31 -0.77
CA LYS A 100 2.41 -9.19 -0.13
C LYS A 100 1.76 -10.17 -1.09
N THR A 101 1.57 -9.77 -2.34
CA THR A 101 0.97 -10.63 -3.37
C THR A 101 1.93 -11.76 -3.71
N TYR A 102 3.19 -11.44 -4.04
CA TYR A 102 4.21 -12.47 -4.32
C TYR A 102 4.51 -13.35 -3.11
N GLU A 103 4.59 -12.80 -1.90
CA GLU A 103 4.80 -13.57 -0.67
C GLU A 103 3.66 -14.58 -0.45
N GLY A 104 2.41 -14.15 -0.71
CA GLY A 104 1.25 -15.03 -0.65
C GLY A 104 1.31 -16.17 -1.67
N VAL A 105 1.75 -15.89 -2.90
CA VAL A 105 1.91 -16.90 -3.95
C VAL A 105 2.99 -17.91 -3.56
N VAL A 106 4.18 -17.45 -3.17
CA VAL A 106 5.29 -18.32 -2.71
C VAL A 106 4.84 -19.20 -1.54
N LYS A 107 4.11 -18.66 -0.56
CA LYS A 107 3.58 -19.45 0.56
C LYS A 107 2.59 -20.52 0.13
N ARG A 108 1.74 -20.25 -0.86
CA ARG A 108 0.82 -21.25 -1.41
C ARG A 108 1.58 -22.35 -2.14
N GLU A 109 2.56 -22.00 -2.95
CA GLU A 109 3.39 -22.96 -3.69
C GLU A 109 4.25 -23.85 -2.78
N ILE A 110 4.77 -23.29 -1.66
CA ILE A 110 5.43 -24.12 -0.63
C ILE A 110 4.43 -25.09 0.01
N LYS A 111 3.20 -24.65 0.28
CA LYS A 111 2.16 -25.47 0.90
C LYS A 111 1.63 -26.57 -0.03
N SER A 112 1.57 -26.32 -1.33
CA SER A 112 1.18 -27.32 -2.34
C SER A 112 2.29 -28.33 -2.64
N GLY A 113 3.52 -28.09 -2.16
CA GLY A 113 4.68 -28.91 -2.49
C GLY A 113 5.30 -28.59 -3.85
N GLY A 114 4.87 -27.52 -4.52
CA GLY A 114 5.43 -27.06 -5.80
C GLY A 114 6.79 -26.37 -5.67
N LEU A 115 7.20 -26.01 -4.45
CA LEU A 115 8.50 -25.40 -4.17
C LEU A 115 9.36 -26.27 -3.24
N ASN A 116 10.65 -26.36 -3.55
CA ASN A 116 11.62 -27.08 -2.73
C ASN A 116 11.89 -26.38 -1.38
N GLU A 117 12.50 -27.09 -0.42
CA GLU A 117 12.89 -26.54 0.88
C GLU A 117 13.80 -25.30 0.75
N GLY A 118 14.60 -25.22 -0.32
CA GLY A 118 15.44 -24.05 -0.64
C GLY A 118 14.64 -22.77 -0.92
N ALA A 119 13.36 -22.88 -1.25
CA ALA A 119 12.47 -21.73 -1.40
C ALA A 119 12.15 -21.06 -0.06
N VAL A 120 12.08 -21.83 1.02
CA VAL A 120 11.77 -21.33 2.37
C VAL A 120 12.87 -20.37 2.82
N SER A 121 14.14 -20.79 2.71
CA SER A 121 15.29 -19.97 3.11
C SER A 121 15.40 -18.70 2.25
N LYS A 122 15.19 -18.79 0.93
CA LYS A 122 15.12 -17.60 0.05
C LYS A 122 13.96 -16.67 0.42
N GLY A 123 12.81 -17.23 0.81
CA GLY A 123 11.65 -16.47 1.26
C GLY A 123 11.91 -15.69 2.55
N GLU A 124 12.70 -16.26 3.47
CA GLU A 124 13.15 -15.56 4.69
C GLU A 124 14.07 -14.39 4.36
N VAL A 125 15.03 -14.57 3.45
CA VAL A 125 15.90 -13.48 2.98
C VAL A 125 15.07 -12.33 2.38
N ALA A 126 14.07 -12.65 1.55
CA ALA A 126 13.17 -11.64 1.00
C ALA A 126 12.37 -10.89 2.09
N ARG A 127 11.92 -11.60 3.13
CA ARG A 127 11.22 -11.01 4.27
C ARG A 127 12.11 -10.04 5.04
N ASP A 128 13.37 -10.39 5.25
CA ASP A 128 14.28 -9.52 6.00
C ASP A 128 14.69 -8.28 5.20
N LEU A 129 14.92 -8.40 3.89
CA LEU A 129 15.10 -7.26 2.99
C LEU A 129 13.90 -6.30 3.06
N TYR A 130 12.68 -6.84 3.01
CA TYR A 130 11.47 -6.03 3.13
C TYR A 130 11.37 -5.33 4.50
N LYS A 131 11.69 -6.01 5.61
CA LYS A 131 11.75 -5.39 6.95
C LYS A 131 12.79 -4.27 7.03
N ILE A 132 13.96 -4.45 6.41
CA ILE A 132 15.01 -3.44 6.32
C ILE A 132 14.48 -2.21 5.57
N GLY A 133 13.84 -2.40 4.41
CA GLY A 133 13.18 -1.32 3.67
C GLY A 133 12.15 -0.56 4.52
N ARG A 134 11.30 -1.28 5.27
CA ARG A 134 10.34 -0.66 6.22
C ARG A 134 11.02 0.11 7.35
N LYS A 135 12.19 -0.33 7.82
CA LYS A 135 13.00 0.40 8.80
C LYS A 135 13.53 1.71 8.21
N TRP A 136 14.00 1.69 6.97
CA TRP A 136 14.44 2.90 6.28
C TRP A 136 13.31 3.91 6.08
N ARG A 137 12.09 3.47 5.71
CA ARG A 137 10.93 4.39 5.62
C ARG A 137 10.60 5.05 6.97
N ARG A 138 10.63 4.28 8.07
CA ARG A 138 10.41 4.84 9.41
C ARG A 138 11.47 5.87 9.79
N LYS A 139 12.75 5.58 9.48
CA LYS A 139 13.84 6.54 9.68
C LYS A 139 13.65 7.82 8.86
N SER A 140 13.24 7.69 7.60
CA SER A 140 12.94 8.84 6.73
C SER A 140 11.87 9.76 7.34
N ASN A 141 10.76 9.20 7.83
CA ASN A 141 9.68 9.97 8.45
C ASN A 141 10.11 10.74 9.71
N GLY A 142 11.11 10.23 10.43
CA GLY A 142 11.65 10.87 11.64
C GLY A 142 12.78 11.87 11.39
N GLN A 143 13.18 12.13 10.15
CA GLN A 143 14.26 13.09 9.86
C GLN A 143 13.74 14.52 9.73
N SER A 144 14.37 15.42 10.49
CA SER A 144 14.20 16.88 10.31
C SER A 144 14.92 17.42 9.07
N ASN A 145 16.04 16.77 8.68
CA ASN A 145 16.75 17.11 7.46
C ASN A 145 16.11 16.41 6.26
N VAL A 146 15.53 17.22 5.37
CA VAL A 146 14.83 16.79 4.16
C VAL A 146 15.71 15.94 3.23
N ASP A 147 16.98 16.29 3.08
CA ASP A 147 17.92 15.61 2.17
C ASP A 147 18.23 14.19 2.68
N LYS A 148 18.49 14.06 3.99
CA LYS A 148 18.65 12.75 4.65
C LYS A 148 17.37 11.92 4.58
N GLY A 149 16.21 12.58 4.71
CA GLY A 149 14.91 11.94 4.56
C GLY A 149 14.75 11.30 3.16
N VAL A 150 15.13 12.02 2.10
CA VAL A 150 15.13 11.53 0.72
C VAL A 150 16.13 10.40 0.51
N GLU A 151 17.33 10.50 1.04
CA GLU A 151 18.34 9.42 0.97
C GLU A 151 17.80 8.11 1.56
N TYR A 152 17.14 8.18 2.72
CA TYR A 152 16.51 7.01 3.33
C TYR A 152 15.32 6.47 2.52
N LEU A 153 14.60 7.30 1.76
CA LEU A 153 13.55 6.83 0.84
C LEU A 153 14.11 6.03 -0.32
N TYR A 154 15.23 6.45 -0.91
CA TYR A 154 15.90 5.69 -1.97
C TYR A 154 16.37 4.33 -1.46
N LYS A 155 17.05 4.29 -0.30
CA LYS A 155 17.46 3.05 0.36
C LYS A 155 16.26 2.15 0.67
N ALA A 156 15.14 2.72 1.10
CA ALA A 156 13.93 1.95 1.33
C ALA A 156 13.37 1.32 0.05
N ASN A 157 13.28 2.10 -1.04
CA ASN A 157 12.77 1.62 -2.32
C ASN A 157 13.68 0.52 -2.90
N GLU A 158 15.00 0.68 -2.78
CA GLU A 158 15.99 -0.30 -3.23
C GLU A 158 15.82 -1.65 -2.51
N GLU A 159 15.77 -1.65 -1.18
CA GLU A 159 15.64 -2.88 -0.38
C GLU A 159 14.26 -3.55 -0.56
N GLU A 160 13.17 -2.77 -0.65
CA GLU A 160 11.84 -3.30 -0.96
C GLU A 160 11.78 -3.87 -2.39
N GLY A 161 12.51 -3.29 -3.35
CA GLY A 161 12.66 -3.81 -4.71
C GLY A 161 13.39 -5.15 -4.73
N LYS A 162 14.56 -5.24 -4.09
CA LYS A 162 15.33 -6.49 -3.95
C LYS A 162 14.50 -7.60 -3.31
N ALA A 163 13.69 -7.28 -2.31
CA ALA A 163 12.78 -8.25 -1.68
C ALA A 163 11.79 -8.85 -2.69
N ILE A 164 11.20 -8.02 -3.55
CA ILE A 164 10.28 -8.49 -4.61
C ILE A 164 11.03 -9.31 -5.65
N GLU A 165 12.19 -8.86 -6.12
CA GLU A 165 13.03 -9.61 -7.08
C GLU A 165 13.38 -11.00 -6.55
N LYS A 166 13.70 -11.14 -5.26
CA LYS A 166 13.94 -12.44 -4.65
C LYS A 166 12.71 -13.33 -4.66
N LEU A 167 11.52 -12.80 -4.37
CA LEU A 167 10.28 -13.58 -4.43
C LEU A 167 9.95 -14.01 -5.87
N VAL A 168 10.15 -13.13 -6.85
CA VAL A 168 9.98 -13.45 -8.27
C VAL A 168 10.96 -14.56 -8.69
N GLY A 169 12.24 -14.45 -8.32
CA GLY A 169 13.23 -15.48 -8.64
C GLY A 169 12.98 -16.84 -7.95
N ILE A 170 12.26 -16.87 -6.82
CA ILE A 170 11.78 -18.14 -6.23
C ILE A 170 10.74 -18.78 -7.14
N LEU A 171 9.77 -18.00 -7.63
CA LEU A 171 8.71 -18.50 -8.50
C LEU A 171 9.23 -18.92 -9.88
N GLU A 172 10.23 -18.22 -10.41
CA GLU A 172 10.92 -18.62 -11.65
C GLU A 172 11.70 -19.93 -11.47
N GLY A 173 12.27 -20.17 -10.28
CA GLY A 173 13.05 -21.36 -9.97
C GLY A 173 12.23 -22.66 -9.86
N VAL A 174 10.92 -22.59 -9.64
CA VAL A 174 9.99 -23.75 -9.66
C VAL A 174 10.12 -24.50 -10.97
N ARG A 175 10.25 -23.77 -12.08
CA ARG A 175 9.95 -24.33 -13.39
C ARG A 175 11.11 -25.06 -14.05
N VAL A 176 12.36 -24.80 -13.62
CA VAL A 176 13.54 -25.42 -14.22
C VAL A 176 13.67 -26.91 -13.85
N VAL A 177 12.94 -27.38 -12.83
CA VAL A 177 13.10 -28.75 -12.30
C VAL A 177 12.21 -29.78 -13.02
N GLU A 178 11.11 -29.38 -13.68
CA GLU A 178 10.18 -30.34 -14.30
C GLU A 178 10.58 -30.84 -15.71
N GLU A 179 11.56 -30.23 -16.37
CA GLU A 179 11.86 -30.53 -17.79
C GLU A 179 13.10 -31.41 -18.06
N VAL A 180 13.71 -32.07 -17.06
CA VAL A 180 14.96 -32.85 -17.27
C VAL A 180 14.84 -34.37 -17.01
N GLU A 181 13.66 -34.91 -16.73
CA GLU A 181 13.43 -36.36 -16.82
C GLU A 181 12.91 -36.76 -18.22
N GLU A 182 13.60 -36.35 -19.28
CA GLU A 182 13.58 -37.15 -20.50
C GLU A 182 14.38 -38.42 -20.24
N VAL A 183 13.61 -39.46 -19.91
CA VAL A 183 13.98 -40.88 -19.95
C VAL A 183 14.92 -41.10 -21.12
N ALA A 184 16.20 -41.31 -20.82
CA ALA A 184 17.13 -41.96 -21.72
C ALA A 184 16.62 -43.39 -21.91
N VAL A 185 15.64 -43.57 -22.80
CA VAL A 185 15.27 -44.88 -23.31
C VAL A 185 16.51 -45.39 -24.01
N ALA A 186 17.16 -46.37 -23.39
CA ALA A 186 18.23 -47.12 -23.98
C ALA A 186 17.74 -47.67 -25.33
N VAL A 187 18.19 -47.03 -26.41
CA VAL A 187 18.08 -47.61 -27.75
C VAL A 187 19.09 -48.73 -27.79
N ASP A 188 18.55 -49.93 -27.62
CA ASP A 188 19.27 -51.19 -27.69
C ASP A 188 19.85 -51.37 -29.10
N THR A 189 21.17 -51.41 -29.14
CA THR A 189 22.02 -52.31 -29.94
C THR A 189 21.44 -52.85 -31.26
N VAL A 190 21.89 -52.30 -32.39
CA VAL A 190 22.10 -53.09 -33.62
C VAL A 190 23.49 -52.77 -34.17
N GLN A 191 24.42 -53.71 -33.97
CA GLN A 191 25.69 -53.78 -34.70
C GLN A 191 25.43 -54.19 -36.15
N GLN A 192 26.02 -53.48 -37.11
CA GLN A 192 26.49 -54.10 -38.36
C GLN A 192 27.89 -53.58 -38.75
N PRO A 193 28.75 -54.44 -39.31
CA PRO A 193 30.14 -54.14 -39.62
C PRO A 193 30.36 -53.71 -41.09
N THR A 194 31.50 -53.03 -41.32
CA THR A 194 32.29 -52.88 -42.59
C THR A 194 31.55 -52.22 -43.77
N ASP A 195 32.13 -51.35 -44.60
CA ASP A 195 33.45 -51.40 -45.21
C ASP A 195 33.81 -50.06 -45.89
N THR A 196 35.10 -49.88 -46.08
CA THR A 196 35.85 -48.95 -46.96
C THR A 196 35.10 -48.43 -48.20
N VAL A 197 35.18 -47.12 -48.50
CA VAL A 197 35.54 -46.53 -49.82
C VAL A 197 35.62 -44.99 -49.71
N ALA A 198 36.78 -44.46 -50.12
CA ALA A 198 37.03 -43.05 -50.34
C ALA A 198 36.19 -42.52 -51.52
N GLN A 199 35.50 -41.39 -51.36
CA GLN A 199 35.02 -40.61 -52.50
C GLN A 199 35.04 -39.10 -52.25
N VAL A 200 35.58 -38.45 -53.27
CA VAL A 200 35.90 -37.05 -53.47
C VAL A 200 34.62 -36.21 -53.69
N LEU A 201 34.60 -35.00 -53.09
CA LEU A 201 33.95 -33.71 -53.45
C LEU A 201 32.75 -33.71 -54.45
N PRO A 202 31.73 -32.84 -54.26
CA PRO A 202 31.86 -31.47 -54.78
C PRO A 202 31.27 -30.34 -53.92
N VAL A 203 31.85 -29.17 -54.16
CA VAL A 203 31.50 -27.83 -53.64
C VAL A 203 30.07 -27.44 -54.01
N PRO A 204 29.25 -26.89 -53.08
CA PRO A 204 27.95 -26.34 -53.44
C PRO A 204 28.09 -24.96 -54.11
N VAL A 205 27.50 -24.91 -55.31
CA VAL A 205 27.33 -23.76 -56.21
C VAL A 205 26.63 -22.59 -55.50
N VAL A 206 27.23 -21.41 -55.63
CA VAL A 206 26.68 -20.13 -55.21
C VAL A 206 25.54 -19.76 -56.16
N ALA A 207 24.32 -19.70 -55.65
CA ALA A 207 23.19 -19.13 -56.37
C ALA A 207 23.26 -17.60 -56.27
N GLU A 208 23.65 -16.96 -57.38
CA GLU A 208 23.44 -15.54 -57.63
C GLU A 208 21.94 -15.24 -57.66
N LEU A 209 21.47 -14.47 -56.67
CA LEU A 209 20.19 -13.79 -56.74
C LEU A 209 20.42 -12.40 -57.30
N VAL A 210 20.00 -12.25 -58.55
CA VAL A 210 19.85 -10.98 -59.27
C VAL A 210 18.91 -10.09 -58.46
N VAL A 211 19.42 -8.96 -57.97
CA VAL A 211 18.62 -7.89 -57.38
C VAL A 211 18.20 -6.98 -58.52
N ASP A 212 16.96 -7.12 -58.94
CA ASP A 212 16.33 -6.18 -59.86
C ASP A 212 16.14 -4.82 -59.21
N SER A 213 16.48 -3.81 -60.00
CA SER A 213 16.46 -2.40 -59.73
C SER A 213 15.03 -1.88 -59.53
N ILE A 214 14.77 -1.15 -58.45
CA ILE A 214 13.58 -0.28 -58.32
C ILE A 214 14.03 1.09 -57.76
N PRO A 215 13.52 2.21 -58.31
CA PRO A 215 14.25 3.48 -58.40
C PRO A 215 14.05 4.42 -57.21
N ASP A 216 15.05 5.30 -57.04
CA ASP A 216 15.00 6.58 -56.34
C ASP A 216 13.73 7.37 -56.70
N VAL A 217 12.85 7.60 -55.73
CA VAL A 217 11.75 8.57 -55.83
C VAL A 217 11.48 9.21 -54.45
N VAL A 218 11.94 10.45 -54.35
CA VAL A 218 11.27 11.61 -53.70
C VAL A 218 11.42 11.78 -52.18
N GLN A 219 12.30 12.75 -51.86
CA GLN A 219 12.19 13.69 -50.75
C GLN A 219 10.78 14.30 -50.69
N ASP A 220 10.10 14.25 -49.54
CA ASP A 220 9.43 15.44 -48.99
C ASP A 220 8.70 15.17 -47.65
N SER A 221 8.83 16.14 -46.76
CA SER A 221 7.85 16.54 -45.74
C SER A 221 7.54 15.59 -44.58
N ILE A 222 8.40 15.58 -43.54
CA ILE A 222 7.94 15.27 -42.18
C ILE A 222 7.44 16.56 -41.54
N ALA A 223 6.12 16.73 -41.58
CA ALA A 223 5.40 17.75 -40.85
C ALA A 223 5.56 17.54 -39.33
N PHE A 224 5.93 18.62 -38.67
CA PHE A 224 5.98 18.79 -37.23
C PHE A 224 4.55 18.70 -36.66
N VAL A 225 4.19 17.54 -36.12
CA VAL A 225 2.92 17.38 -35.41
C VAL A 225 3.07 18.00 -34.02
N SER A 226 2.55 19.22 -33.88
CA SER A 226 2.34 19.87 -32.59
C SER A 226 1.43 19.01 -31.73
N LEU A 227 1.94 18.58 -30.58
CA LEU A 227 1.20 17.83 -29.56
C LEU A 227 0.67 18.78 -28.47
N ASP A 228 0.00 19.86 -28.88
CA ASP A 228 -0.75 20.73 -27.96
C ASP A 228 -2.20 20.26 -27.90
N THR A 229 -2.49 19.23 -27.10
CA THR A 229 -3.84 18.97 -26.56
C THR A 229 -3.76 17.88 -25.49
N LEU A 230 -3.24 18.20 -24.30
CA LEU A 230 -3.49 17.39 -23.10
C LEU A 230 -3.96 18.25 -21.93
N SER A 231 -5.29 18.24 -21.81
CA SER A 231 -6.12 18.20 -20.61
C SER A 231 -5.63 18.92 -19.35
N VAL A 232 -6.41 19.95 -19.01
CA VAL A 232 -6.59 20.52 -17.68
C VAL A 232 -6.86 19.38 -16.67
N ILE A 233 -5.88 19.08 -15.82
CA ILE A 233 -6.08 18.22 -14.64
C ILE A 233 -6.44 19.14 -13.46
N PRO A 234 -7.56 18.91 -12.75
CA PRO A 234 -7.94 19.74 -11.63
C PRO A 234 -6.94 19.64 -10.49
N GLU A 235 -6.67 20.80 -9.89
CA GLU A 235 -5.78 21.03 -8.77
C GLU A 235 -6.28 20.28 -7.51
N ILE A 236 -5.71 19.10 -7.24
CA ILE A 236 -6.02 18.34 -6.03
C ILE A 236 -5.27 19.00 -4.86
N LYS A 237 -6.02 19.70 -3.99
CA LYS A 237 -5.52 20.18 -2.70
C LYS A 237 -5.26 18.98 -1.78
N ASP A 238 -3.98 18.66 -1.57
CA ASP A 238 -3.47 17.58 -0.73
C ASP A 238 -3.81 17.82 0.76
N THR A 239 -4.73 17.04 1.33
CA THR A 239 -4.85 16.83 2.79
C THR A 239 -3.94 15.68 3.22
N LEU A 240 -2.85 16.01 3.91
CA LEU A 240 -1.80 15.10 4.34
C LEU A 240 -2.15 14.49 5.70
N TYR A 241 -2.64 13.25 5.75
CA TYR A 241 -2.86 12.51 7.00
C TYR A 241 -1.61 11.67 7.35
N LEU A 242 -0.98 12.03 8.47
CA LEU A 242 -0.01 11.21 9.20
C LEU A 242 -0.78 10.12 9.96
N ALA A 243 -0.67 8.86 9.50
CA ALA A 243 -1.17 7.70 10.24
C ALA A 243 -0.03 7.11 11.07
N GLU A 244 -0.05 7.37 12.39
CA GLU A 244 0.69 6.61 13.38
C GLU A 244 -0.04 5.29 13.68
N LYS A 245 0.73 4.22 13.80
CA LYS A 245 0.28 2.88 14.16
C LYS A 245 0.79 2.58 15.55
N ASP A 246 -0.13 2.28 16.46
CA ASP A 246 0.19 1.58 17.70
C ASP A 246 0.12 0.06 17.50
N THR A 247 1.12 -0.58 18.06
CA THR A 247 1.37 -2.01 18.17
C THR A 247 0.60 -2.57 19.36
N LEU A 248 -0.29 -3.54 19.12
CA LEU A 248 -0.95 -4.30 20.18
C LEU A 248 -0.04 -5.44 20.68
N ASN A 249 0.22 -5.41 21.99
CA ASN A 249 0.71 -6.51 22.80
C ASN A 249 -0.40 -7.57 22.93
N GLU A 250 -0.05 -8.84 22.75
CA GLU A 250 -0.85 -9.99 23.16
C GLU A 250 -0.57 -10.30 24.64
N ALA A 251 -1.62 -10.46 25.42
CA ALA A 251 -1.62 -11.03 26.78
C ALA A 251 -2.99 -11.70 27.03
N PRO A 252 -3.12 -12.61 28.02
CA PRO A 252 -3.58 -13.97 27.81
C PRO A 252 -5.05 -14.22 28.18
N ILE A 253 -5.57 -15.31 27.62
CA ILE A 253 -6.91 -15.86 27.79
C ILE A 253 -7.11 -16.30 29.25
N VAL A 254 -8.11 -15.71 29.91
CA VAL A 254 -8.65 -16.19 31.19
C VAL A 254 -10.02 -16.78 30.90
N GLU A 255 -10.14 -18.08 31.13
CA GLU A 255 -11.39 -18.84 31.14
C GLU A 255 -12.27 -18.39 32.31
N THR A 256 -13.56 -18.21 32.07
CA THR A 256 -14.58 -18.26 33.13
C THR A 256 -15.86 -18.95 32.65
N PRO A 257 -16.60 -19.59 33.56
CA PRO A 257 -17.50 -20.69 33.24
C PRO A 257 -18.94 -20.26 33.01
N GLU A 258 -19.59 -21.12 32.24
CA GLU A 258 -21.01 -21.31 32.00
C GLU A 258 -21.83 -21.38 33.30
N VAL A 259 -22.84 -20.51 33.44
CA VAL A 259 -23.94 -20.71 34.40
C VAL A 259 -25.26 -20.48 33.68
N ALA A 260 -25.95 -21.59 33.46
CA ALA A 260 -27.36 -21.68 33.09
C ALA A 260 -28.26 -21.24 34.26
N GLY A 261 -29.36 -20.57 33.95
CA GLY A 261 -30.34 -20.15 34.95
C GLY A 261 -31.55 -19.49 34.31
N MET A 262 -32.42 -20.35 33.79
CA MET A 262 -33.76 -20.09 33.26
C MET A 262 -34.75 -19.95 34.43
N GLU A 263 -35.97 -19.44 34.16
CA GLU A 263 -37.17 -19.30 35.02
C GLU A 263 -37.38 -17.86 35.54
N THR A 264 -38.56 -17.24 35.55
CA THR A 264 -39.95 -17.61 35.22
C THR A 264 -40.75 -16.29 35.10
N ALA A 265 -41.76 -16.24 34.23
CA ALA A 265 -42.67 -15.11 34.09
C ALA A 265 -43.85 -15.21 35.08
N THR A 266 -44.29 -14.09 35.64
CA THR A 266 -45.65 -13.92 36.17
C THR A 266 -46.25 -12.61 35.67
N PRO A 267 -47.54 -12.58 35.28
CA PRO A 267 -48.25 -11.38 34.85
C PRO A 267 -49.01 -10.78 36.04
N VAL A 268 -48.91 -9.46 36.27
CA VAL A 268 -49.70 -8.78 37.29
C VAL A 268 -50.40 -7.55 36.70
N GLU A 269 -51.66 -7.46 37.12
CA GLU A 269 -52.76 -6.64 36.67
C GLU A 269 -52.57 -5.12 36.76
N ILE A 270 -53.24 -4.47 35.82
CA ILE A 270 -53.47 -3.04 35.72
C ILE A 270 -54.56 -2.64 36.71
N SER A 271 -54.24 -1.77 37.67
CA SER A 271 -55.24 -0.93 38.35
C SER A 271 -54.74 0.51 38.47
N SER A 272 -55.32 1.40 37.68
CA SER A 272 -55.42 2.84 38.01
C SER A 272 -56.63 3.04 38.96
N PRO A 273 -56.91 4.23 39.54
CA PRO A 273 -56.17 5.51 39.54
C PRO A 273 -56.08 6.20 40.93
N VAL A 274 -55.01 6.92 41.23
CA VAL A 274 -55.05 8.03 42.21
C VAL A 274 -54.21 9.18 41.64
N GLU A 275 -54.91 10.22 41.21
CA GLU A 275 -54.36 11.48 40.72
C GLU A 275 -54.00 12.34 41.94
N GLU A 276 -52.81 12.06 42.49
CA GLU A 276 -52.17 12.87 43.52
C GLU A 276 -51.38 13.97 42.81
N MET A 277 -51.94 15.20 42.83
CA MET A 277 -51.27 16.43 42.45
C MET A 277 -50.02 16.61 43.32
N LEU A 278 -48.90 16.06 42.87
CA LEU A 278 -47.58 16.38 43.38
C LEU A 278 -47.20 17.77 42.88
N GLU A 279 -47.06 18.68 43.84
CA GLU A 279 -46.38 19.96 43.70
C GLU A 279 -44.99 19.70 43.09
N GLU A 280 -44.80 20.05 41.82
CA GLU A 280 -43.51 19.95 41.14
C GLU A 280 -42.53 20.92 41.82
N GLU A 281 -41.71 20.40 42.73
CA GLU A 281 -40.54 21.15 43.20
C GLU A 281 -39.67 21.53 42.00
N PRO A 282 -39.19 22.79 41.92
CA PRO A 282 -38.38 23.25 40.81
C PRO A 282 -37.14 22.36 40.68
N ILE A 283 -37.13 21.54 39.63
CA ILE A 283 -36.00 20.69 39.26
C ILE A 283 -34.82 21.63 39.00
N GLU A 284 -33.90 21.71 39.96
CA GLU A 284 -32.64 22.44 39.79
C GLU A 284 -31.93 21.85 38.58
N GLU A 285 -31.88 22.60 37.47
CA GLU A 285 -31.08 22.24 36.31
C GLU A 285 -29.65 21.97 36.79
N PRO A 286 -29.10 20.77 36.57
CA PRO A 286 -27.76 20.45 37.05
C PRO A 286 -26.78 21.42 36.43
N ALA A 287 -26.10 22.20 37.29
CA ALA A 287 -25.12 23.19 36.86
C ALA A 287 -24.11 22.53 35.92
N GLU A 288 -24.03 23.00 34.67
CA GLU A 288 -23.11 22.47 33.68
C GLU A 288 -21.66 22.64 34.18
N GLU A 289 -21.03 21.53 34.58
CA GLU A 289 -19.62 21.52 34.96
C GLU A 289 -18.76 21.81 33.71
N ASN A 290 -18.27 23.05 33.63
CA ASN A 290 -17.42 23.52 32.54
C ASN A 290 -15.97 23.04 32.73
N PHE A 291 -15.69 21.81 32.30
CA PHE A 291 -14.33 21.28 32.25
C PHE A 291 -13.54 21.91 31.08
N SER A 292 -12.37 22.48 31.36
CA SER A 292 -11.41 22.96 30.34
C SER A 292 -10.97 21.81 29.43
N THR A 293 -10.73 20.63 30.02
CA THR A 293 -10.30 19.40 29.38
C THR A 293 -11.27 18.29 29.75
N TYR A 294 -11.80 17.58 28.75
CA TYR A 294 -12.71 16.45 29.00
C TYR A 294 -12.53 15.33 27.97
N PHE A 295 -12.92 14.13 28.39
CA PHE A 295 -13.01 12.95 27.55
C PHE A 295 -14.47 12.71 27.12
N THR A 296 -14.67 12.26 25.89
CA THR A 296 -15.99 11.89 25.36
C THR A 296 -15.86 10.68 24.44
N VAL A 297 -16.95 9.95 24.21
CA VAL A 297 -16.92 8.73 23.40
C VAL A 297 -17.48 9.04 22.01
N GLN A 298 -16.63 9.04 20.99
CA GLN A 298 -17.04 9.28 19.61
C GLN A 298 -17.51 7.97 18.97
N PHE A 299 -18.77 7.93 18.52
CA PHE A 299 -19.38 6.74 17.90
C PHE A 299 -19.74 6.94 16.42
N LEU A 300 -19.83 8.19 15.95
CA LEU A 300 -20.16 8.48 14.55
C LEU A 300 -19.41 9.71 14.03
N ALA A 301 -18.94 9.64 12.78
CA ALA A 301 -18.44 10.79 12.05
C ALA A 301 -18.84 10.68 10.57
N ASP A 302 -19.45 11.73 10.05
CA ASP A 302 -19.90 11.80 8.66
C ASP A 302 -19.60 13.19 8.09
N LYS A 303 -19.49 13.31 6.76
CA LYS A 303 -19.33 14.60 6.06
C LYS A 303 -20.65 15.35 5.96
N ASN A 304 -21.76 14.63 6.04
CA ASN A 304 -23.10 15.21 6.02
C ASN A 304 -23.72 15.16 7.42
N PRO A 305 -24.60 16.11 7.77
CA PRO A 305 -25.32 16.06 9.02
C PRO A 305 -26.19 14.80 9.07
N VAL A 306 -26.13 14.08 10.18
CA VAL A 306 -26.88 12.84 10.38
C VAL A 306 -28.22 13.16 11.06
N PRO A 307 -29.36 12.65 10.55
CA PRO A 307 -30.67 12.84 11.18
C PRO A 307 -30.73 12.27 12.60
N LYS A 308 -31.49 12.92 13.49
CA LYS A 308 -31.61 12.52 14.91
C LYS A 308 -32.08 11.06 15.08
N GLU A 309 -32.99 10.59 14.25
CA GLU A 309 -33.51 9.21 14.27
C GLU A 309 -32.38 8.18 14.08
N LYS A 310 -31.47 8.43 13.15
CA LYS A 310 -30.31 7.56 12.89
C LYS A 310 -29.32 7.61 14.05
N ILE A 311 -29.15 8.77 14.68
CA ILE A 311 -28.30 8.89 15.87
C ILE A 311 -28.89 8.07 17.03
N ALA A 312 -30.20 8.20 17.28
CA ALA A 312 -30.91 7.43 18.31
C ALA A 312 -30.88 5.92 18.06
N SER A 313 -30.87 5.48 16.80
CA SER A 313 -30.72 4.05 16.45
C SER A 313 -29.32 3.49 16.72
N LEU A 314 -28.29 4.35 16.74
CA LEU A 314 -26.90 3.95 16.98
C LEU A 314 -26.50 4.07 18.45
N TYR A 315 -27.19 4.94 19.19
CA TYR A 315 -26.93 5.19 20.60
C TYR A 315 -28.23 5.27 21.38
N GLY A 316 -28.47 4.25 22.21
CA GLY A 316 -29.59 4.18 23.16
C GLY A 316 -29.17 4.36 24.61
N GLY A 317 -27.95 4.88 24.85
CA GLY A 317 -27.45 5.11 26.21
C GLY A 317 -28.06 6.35 26.88
N SER A 318 -27.82 6.49 28.18
CA SER A 318 -28.41 7.55 29.02
C SER A 318 -27.65 8.88 29.00
N HIS A 319 -26.46 8.94 28.41
CA HIS A 319 -25.67 10.18 28.38
C HIS A 319 -26.09 11.10 27.25
N GLU A 320 -25.93 12.41 27.46
CA GLU A 320 -26.21 13.42 26.45
C GLU A 320 -25.33 13.24 25.20
N ILE A 321 -25.93 13.41 24.03
CA ILE A 321 -25.25 13.37 22.73
C ILE A 321 -24.73 14.76 22.37
N ILE A 322 -23.42 14.87 22.21
CA ILE A 322 -22.71 16.09 21.88
C ILE A 322 -22.34 16.08 20.39
N LYS A 323 -22.59 17.20 19.71
CA LYS A 323 -22.25 17.39 18.30
C LYS A 323 -21.06 18.34 18.17
N HIS A 324 -19.98 17.86 17.56
CA HIS A 324 -18.83 18.68 17.18
C HIS A 324 -18.74 18.84 15.67
N GLU A 325 -18.60 20.09 15.20
CA GLU A 325 -18.47 20.43 13.79
C GLU A 325 -17.09 21.04 13.51
N GLY A 326 -16.35 20.48 12.55
CA GLY A 326 -15.03 21.00 12.19
C GLY A 326 -14.43 20.30 10.98
N GLU A 327 -13.75 21.06 10.13
CA GLU A 327 -13.08 20.58 8.90
C GLU A 327 -14.04 19.88 7.91
N GLY A 328 -15.32 20.27 7.88
CA GLY A 328 -16.34 19.64 7.04
C GLY A 328 -16.77 18.25 7.50
N TRP A 329 -16.54 17.93 8.78
CA TRP A 329 -17.02 16.70 9.42
C TRP A 329 -17.94 17.03 10.58
N PHE A 330 -19.04 16.27 10.66
CA PHE A 330 -19.96 16.22 11.78
C PHE A 330 -19.60 15.00 12.63
N ARG A 331 -19.12 15.24 13.85
CA ARG A 331 -18.73 14.20 14.81
C ARG A 331 -19.76 14.17 15.92
N TYR A 332 -20.24 12.97 16.22
CA TYR A 332 -21.19 12.73 17.30
C TYR A 332 -20.52 11.90 18.37
N SER A 333 -20.60 12.40 19.59
CA SER A 333 -20.08 11.75 20.78
C SER A 333 -21.11 11.80 21.90
N PHE A 334 -20.90 11.05 22.98
CA PHE A 334 -21.78 11.11 24.15
C PHE A 334 -20.98 11.27 25.44
N GLY A 335 -21.58 12.01 26.37
CA GLY A 335 -21.04 12.32 27.70
C GLY A 335 -19.80 13.22 27.67
N LYS A 336 -19.60 13.97 28.76
CA LYS A 336 -18.34 14.62 29.11
C LYS A 336 -17.83 14.00 30.40
N PHE A 337 -16.62 13.43 30.37
CA PHE A 337 -16.03 12.73 31.49
C PHE A 337 -14.70 13.40 31.85
N ALA A 338 -14.48 13.65 33.13
CA ALA A 338 -13.20 14.16 33.63
C ALA A 338 -12.07 13.12 33.56
N ASP A 339 -12.40 11.83 33.44
CA ASP A 339 -11.43 10.74 33.51
C ASP A 339 -11.58 9.78 32.31
N ILE A 340 -10.45 9.32 31.79
CA ILE A 340 -10.40 8.42 30.64
C ILE A 340 -11.02 7.07 30.96
N ASP A 341 -10.87 6.60 32.19
CA ASP A 341 -11.39 5.30 32.59
C ASP A 341 -12.92 5.33 32.79
N LYS A 342 -13.47 6.47 33.27
CA LYS A 342 -14.92 6.72 33.27
C LYS A 342 -15.50 6.72 31.85
N ALA A 343 -14.80 7.34 30.90
CA ALA A 343 -15.24 7.33 29.50
C ALA A 343 -15.22 5.92 28.88
N LYS A 344 -14.23 5.09 29.21
CA LYS A 344 -14.18 3.69 28.78
C LYS A 344 -15.28 2.85 29.40
N GLN A 345 -15.55 3.06 30.69
CA GLN A 345 -16.65 2.39 31.39
C GLN A 345 -17.99 2.74 30.73
N ALA A 346 -18.26 4.03 30.49
CA ALA A 346 -19.46 4.48 29.80
C ALA A 346 -19.57 3.92 28.37
N LEU A 347 -18.45 3.78 27.65
CA LEU A 347 -18.41 3.11 26.35
C LEU A 347 -18.85 1.65 26.46
N SER A 348 -18.33 0.91 27.44
CA SER A 348 -18.70 -0.50 27.67
C SER A 348 -20.16 -0.65 28.07
N GLU A 349 -20.67 0.22 28.94
CA GLU A 349 -22.06 0.18 29.44
C GLU A 349 -23.08 0.54 28.34
N SER A 350 -22.71 1.46 27.43
CA SER A 350 -23.60 1.89 26.35
C SER A 350 -23.83 0.83 25.25
N GLY A 351 -22.94 -0.16 25.14
CA GLY A 351 -22.94 -1.11 24.02
C GLY A 351 -22.68 -0.48 22.65
N ALA A 352 -22.36 0.81 22.58
CA ALA A 352 -22.12 1.52 21.33
C ALA A 352 -20.74 1.15 20.75
N ASN A 353 -20.64 1.09 19.42
CA ASN A 353 -19.34 0.95 18.76
C ASN A 353 -18.68 2.33 18.63
N GLY A 354 -17.64 2.59 19.41
CA GLY A 354 -16.96 3.88 19.43
C GLY A 354 -15.56 3.82 20.02
N TYR A 355 -14.94 5.00 20.17
CA TYR A 355 -13.64 5.15 20.82
C TYR A 355 -13.58 6.46 21.62
N VAL A 356 -12.76 6.46 22.68
CA VAL A 356 -12.58 7.63 23.54
C VAL A 356 -11.72 8.68 22.83
N VAL A 357 -12.17 9.93 22.85
CA VAL A 357 -11.45 11.10 22.35
C VAL A 357 -11.37 12.16 23.45
N ALA A 358 -10.39 13.05 23.36
CA ALA A 358 -10.20 14.14 24.30
C ALA A 358 -10.37 15.50 23.61
N TYR A 359 -10.96 16.44 24.34
CA TYR A 359 -11.12 17.83 23.94
C TYR A 359 -10.53 18.74 25.02
N HIS A 360 -9.94 19.85 24.59
CA HIS A 360 -9.53 20.94 25.45
C HIS A 360 -10.04 22.25 24.82
N ASN A 361 -10.90 22.98 25.53
CA ASN A 361 -11.59 24.17 25.02
C ASN A 361 -12.24 23.94 23.65
N ASP A 362 -13.05 22.87 23.53
CA ASP A 362 -13.71 22.42 22.29
C ASP A 362 -12.79 22.06 21.11
N VAL A 363 -11.47 22.04 21.31
CA VAL A 363 -10.50 21.59 20.32
C VAL A 363 -10.07 20.17 20.61
N ARG A 364 -10.20 19.29 19.62
CA ARG A 364 -9.76 17.90 19.74
C ARG A 364 -8.24 17.82 19.93
N ILE A 365 -7.82 17.11 20.96
CA ILE A 365 -6.41 16.84 21.27
C ILE A 365 -6.14 15.33 21.35
N SER A 366 -4.87 14.92 21.41
CA SER A 366 -4.52 13.53 21.69
C SER A 366 -4.83 13.19 23.16
N THR A 367 -5.22 11.95 23.43
CA THR A 367 -5.48 11.47 24.81
C THR A 367 -4.27 11.64 25.71
N ARG A 368 -3.06 11.39 25.17
CA ARG A 368 -1.80 11.67 25.88
C ARG A 368 -1.65 13.13 26.29
N LYS A 369 -1.92 14.06 25.37
CA LYS A 369 -1.82 15.50 25.66
C LYS A 369 -2.88 15.94 26.69
N ALA A 370 -4.06 15.33 26.67
CA ALA A 370 -5.10 15.61 27.66
C ALA A 370 -4.66 15.20 29.08
N LEU A 371 -4.03 14.03 29.22
CA LEU A 371 -3.46 13.57 30.50
C LEU A 371 -2.33 14.48 30.98
N GLU A 372 -1.51 15.00 30.07
CA GLU A 372 -0.45 15.97 30.40
C GLU A 372 -1.05 17.29 30.93
N LEU A 373 -2.09 17.82 30.27
CA LEU A 373 -2.77 19.06 30.71
C LEU A 373 -3.49 18.89 32.07
N MET A 374 -4.14 17.75 32.28
CA MET A 374 -4.81 17.44 33.55
C MET A 374 -3.84 17.19 34.71
N ALA A 375 -2.56 16.93 34.44
CA ALA A 375 -1.54 16.81 35.47
C ALA A 375 -0.92 18.17 35.87
N GLU A 376 -1.16 19.22 35.08
CA GLU A 376 -0.68 20.58 35.35
C GLU A 376 -1.71 21.46 36.09
N GLU A 377 -3.00 21.10 36.00
CA GLU A 377 -4.11 21.69 36.78
C GLU A 377 -4.11 21.14 38.22
#